data_AF-A0A7I8JGY1-F1
#
_entry.id   AF-A0A7I8JGY1-F1
#
_cell.length_a   1.000
_cell.length_b   1.000
_cell.length_c   1.000
_cell.angle_alpha   90.00
_cell.angle_beta   90.00
_cell.angle_gamma   90.00
#
_symmetry.space_group_name_H-M   'P 1'
#
loop_
_entity.id
_entity.type
_entity.pdbx_description
1 polymer ?
#
loop_
_entity_poly.entity_id
_entity_poly.type
_entity_poly.pdbx_seq_one_letter_code
_entity_poly.pdbx_strand_id
1 'polypeptide(L)'
;MDASSLAYSKFVQFAVEEAQRRTSLTPLHSQDRFKSIMAKDNQTELCTLSFRAPKIRCLRSLNIVGGKTMQVLDFCIFPEAEFDLPIFCANFFASPTLSIVVLDLNPLHGAMTQSEHMDKYYKKLLPLCQQYAELFPWGGKITFESIRFFSPVVIWSKFSPSLYRHESLYSAFMEYLKVWFEMVEQSVEEKDPEKILLNRQAQHRYLTWRTEKDPGYPTLRKLIGESLARDLVESFLFDGVNYLGSKRFLDYFPEYRCSDGTTNQRRSVVGKSFESRPWDERGNFIGGDLE
;
A
#
# COMPACT_ATOMS: atom_id res chain seq x y z
N MET A 1 -16.64 -9.48 -20.16
CA MET A 1 -17.05 -8.71 -18.96
C MET A 1 -16.87 -7.25 -19.29
N ASP A 2 -17.86 -6.40 -19.03
CA ASP A 2 -17.69 -4.96 -19.30
C ASP A 2 -16.76 -4.36 -18.23
N ALA A 3 -15.85 -3.47 -18.64
CA ALA A 3 -14.87 -2.91 -17.70
C ALA A 3 -15.51 -1.99 -16.65
N SER A 4 -16.70 -1.46 -16.96
CA SER A 4 -17.53 -0.67 -16.04
C SER A 4 -17.95 -1.45 -14.79
N SER A 5 -18.17 -2.77 -14.89
CA SER A 5 -18.61 -3.60 -13.76
C SER A 5 -17.49 -3.95 -12.76
N LEU A 6 -16.23 -3.61 -13.10
CA LEU A 6 -15.04 -3.84 -12.28
C LEU A 6 -14.37 -2.53 -11.85
N ALA A 7 -15.09 -1.41 -11.93
CA ALA A 7 -14.54 -0.10 -11.62
C ALA A 7 -14.15 0.01 -10.13
N TYR A 8 -12.92 0.42 -9.86
CA TYR A 8 -12.45 0.66 -8.50
C TYR A 8 -12.93 1.99 -7.88
N SER A 9 -13.64 2.84 -8.65
CA SER A 9 -14.20 4.09 -8.14
C SER A 9 -15.12 3.88 -6.93
N LYS A 10 -15.89 2.79 -6.90
CA LYS A 10 -16.75 2.45 -5.75
C LYS A 10 -15.96 2.17 -4.46
N PHE A 11 -14.73 1.63 -4.58
CA PHE A 11 -13.87 1.37 -3.43
C PHE A 11 -13.44 2.68 -2.78
N VAL A 12 -13.05 3.64 -3.62
CA VAL A 12 -12.67 4.97 -3.16
C VAL A 12 -13.85 5.72 -2.58
N GLN A 13 -15.01 5.67 -3.24
CA GLN A 13 -16.23 6.30 -2.72
C GLN A 13 -16.58 5.78 -1.33
N PHE A 14 -16.63 4.45 -1.15
CA PHE A 14 -16.85 3.84 0.15
C PHE A 14 -15.83 4.31 1.18
N ALA A 15 -14.55 4.36 0.82
CA ALA A 15 -13.49 4.73 1.76
C ALA A 15 -13.60 6.19 2.23
N VAL A 16 -13.94 7.10 1.33
CA VAL A 16 -14.16 8.52 1.66
C VAL A 16 -15.41 8.68 2.54
N GLU A 17 -16.51 8.01 2.20
CA GLU A 17 -17.74 8.05 3.01
C GLU A 17 -17.52 7.47 4.41
N GLU A 18 -16.83 6.34 4.52
CA GLU A 18 -16.50 5.72 5.81
C GLU A 18 -15.59 6.61 6.66
N ALA A 19 -14.59 7.26 6.04
CA ALA A 19 -13.74 8.23 6.72
C ALA A 19 -14.54 9.44 7.21
N GLN A 20 -15.44 10.00 6.39
CA GLN A 20 -16.27 11.16 6.73
C GLN A 20 -17.25 10.89 7.88
N ARG A 21 -17.69 9.63 8.07
CA ARG A 21 -18.52 9.25 9.22
C ARG A 21 -17.77 9.29 10.54
N ARG A 22 -16.44 9.14 10.50
CA ARG A 22 -15.60 8.95 11.70
C ARG A 22 -14.68 10.14 11.99
N THR A 23 -14.35 10.94 10.98
CA THR A 23 -13.44 12.08 11.11
C THR A 23 -13.70 13.15 10.05
N SER A 24 -13.19 14.36 10.27
CA SER A 24 -13.31 15.47 9.32
C SER A 24 -12.18 15.45 8.30
N LEU A 25 -12.49 15.18 7.04
CA LEU A 25 -11.53 15.21 5.94
C LEU A 25 -11.29 16.64 5.44
N THR A 26 -10.03 17.02 5.32
CA THR A 26 -9.59 18.27 4.66
C THR A 26 -8.78 17.92 3.41
N PRO A 27 -9.10 18.44 2.22
CA PRO A 27 -8.31 18.18 1.01
C PRO A 27 -6.85 18.62 1.17
N LEU A 28 -5.92 17.84 0.62
CA LEU A 28 -4.50 18.21 0.55
C LEU A 28 -4.22 19.00 -0.75
N HIS A 29 -3.39 20.03 -0.66
CA HIS A 29 -3.01 20.88 -1.81
C HIS A 29 -2.33 20.11 -2.96
N SER A 30 -1.68 18.97 -2.66
CA SER A 30 -1.07 18.12 -3.68
C SER A 30 -2.10 17.62 -4.70
N GLN A 31 -3.39 17.53 -4.33
CA GLN A 31 -4.47 17.12 -5.22
C GLN A 31 -4.64 18.06 -6.42
N ASP A 32 -4.43 19.37 -6.25
CA ASP A 32 -4.72 20.36 -7.31
C ASP A 32 -3.84 20.13 -8.55
N ARG A 33 -2.63 19.60 -8.36
CA ARG A 33 -1.67 19.30 -9.43
C ARG A 33 -1.96 17.99 -10.16
N PHE A 34 -2.56 17.01 -9.49
CA PHE A 34 -2.67 15.63 -9.99
C PHE A 34 -4.12 15.13 -10.11
N LYS A 35 -5.12 16.01 -9.92
CA LYS A 35 -6.55 15.65 -9.82
C LYS A 35 -7.03 14.71 -10.95
N SER A 36 -6.74 15.07 -12.19
CA SER A 36 -6.96 14.21 -13.36
C SER A 36 -5.82 14.43 -14.36
N ILE A 37 -5.30 13.33 -14.90
CA ILE A 37 -4.23 13.32 -15.89
C ILE A 37 -4.67 12.40 -17.02
N MET A 38 -4.76 12.94 -18.23
CA MET A 38 -4.94 12.14 -19.44
C MET A 38 -3.59 11.52 -19.84
N ALA A 39 -3.57 10.21 -20.04
CA ALA A 39 -2.38 9.51 -20.50
C ALA A 39 -2.07 9.84 -21.97
N LYS A 40 -0.86 9.52 -22.41
CA LYS A 40 -0.36 9.76 -23.77
C LYS A 40 -1.17 9.06 -24.87
N ASP A 41 -1.91 8.01 -24.53
CA ASP A 41 -2.78 7.28 -25.47
C ASP A 41 -4.13 7.97 -25.70
N ASN A 42 -4.45 9.04 -24.95
CA ASN A 42 -5.74 9.74 -24.94
C ASN A 42 -6.95 8.81 -24.68
N GLN A 43 -6.72 7.66 -24.05
CA GLN A 43 -7.73 6.65 -23.74
C GLN A 43 -7.71 6.23 -22.27
N THR A 44 -6.58 6.45 -21.59
CA THR A 44 -6.40 6.12 -20.19
C THR A 44 -6.42 7.39 -19.34
N GLU A 45 -7.34 7.43 -18.38
CA GLU A 45 -7.42 8.54 -17.40
C GLU A 45 -6.86 8.08 -16.05
N LEU A 46 -6.04 8.93 -15.43
CA LEU A 46 -5.57 8.80 -14.06
C LEU A 46 -6.28 9.83 -13.20
N CYS A 47 -7.07 9.39 -12.23
CA CYS A 47 -7.79 10.25 -11.30
C CYS A 47 -7.22 10.12 -9.89
N THR A 48 -7.01 11.25 -9.22
CA THR A 48 -6.48 11.26 -7.86
C THR A 48 -7.34 12.06 -6.89
N LEU A 49 -7.23 11.69 -5.61
CA LEU A 49 -7.81 12.42 -4.48
C LEU A 49 -6.92 12.22 -3.26
N SER A 50 -6.82 13.25 -2.43
CA SER A 50 -6.02 13.19 -1.22
C SER A 50 -6.58 14.09 -0.13
N PHE A 51 -6.63 13.56 1.08
CA PHE A 51 -7.15 14.22 2.26
C PHE A 51 -6.23 14.01 3.46
N ARG A 52 -6.29 14.94 4.40
CA ARG A 52 -5.80 14.79 5.77
C ARG A 52 -6.97 14.81 6.74
N ALA A 53 -6.77 14.27 7.94
CA ALA A 53 -7.75 14.29 9.02
C ALA A 53 -7.04 14.25 10.38
N PRO A 54 -7.74 14.49 11.50
CA PRO A 54 -7.22 14.13 12.82
C PRO A 54 -6.69 12.69 12.83
N LYS A 55 -5.42 12.50 13.24
CA LYS A 55 -4.65 11.25 13.24
C LYS A 55 -4.21 10.70 11.87
N ILE A 56 -4.62 11.34 10.77
CA ILE A 56 -4.34 10.90 9.39
C ILE A 56 -3.54 11.98 8.66
N ARG A 57 -2.26 11.71 8.44
CA ARG A 57 -1.38 12.60 7.69
C ARG A 57 -1.81 12.69 6.22
N CYS A 58 -2.08 11.54 5.61
CA CYS A 58 -2.44 11.46 4.19
C CYS A 58 -3.25 10.20 3.89
N LEU A 59 -4.53 10.39 3.54
CA LEU A 59 -5.37 9.42 2.83
C LEU A 59 -5.31 9.80 1.36
N ARG A 60 -4.89 8.89 0.48
CA ARG A 60 -4.83 9.19 -0.95
C ARG A 60 -5.20 8.01 -1.82
N SER A 61 -5.77 8.31 -2.98
CA SER A 61 -6.01 7.32 -4.01
C SER A 61 -5.51 7.78 -5.37
N LEU A 62 -5.00 6.85 -6.15
CA LEU A 62 -4.85 6.92 -7.60
C LEU A 62 -5.71 5.81 -8.21
N ASN A 63 -6.62 6.21 -9.10
CA ASN A 63 -7.43 5.30 -9.90
C ASN A 63 -7.04 5.47 -11.38
N ILE A 64 -6.72 4.38 -12.07
CA ILE A 64 -6.39 4.40 -13.50
C ILE A 64 -7.43 3.62 -14.27
N VAL A 65 -8.10 4.29 -15.21
CA VAL A 65 -9.15 3.72 -16.06
C VAL A 65 -8.63 3.69 -17.50
N GLY A 66 -8.05 2.55 -17.91
CA GLY A 66 -7.55 2.31 -19.27
C GLY A 66 -8.59 1.64 -20.18
N GLY A 67 -9.86 2.06 -20.08
CA GLY A 67 -10.98 1.42 -20.73
C GLY A 67 -11.08 -0.08 -20.41
N LYS A 68 -11.14 -0.92 -21.46
CA LYS A 68 -11.23 -2.39 -21.33
C LYS A 68 -9.88 -3.09 -21.09
N THR A 69 -8.76 -2.36 -21.07
CA THR A 69 -7.43 -2.98 -21.05
C THR A 69 -6.84 -3.09 -19.65
N MET A 70 -7.14 -2.13 -18.79
CA MET A 70 -6.54 -2.04 -17.46
C MET A 70 -7.40 -1.22 -16.51
N GLN A 71 -7.50 -1.67 -15.27
CA GLN A 71 -8.01 -0.94 -14.12
C GLN A 71 -6.95 -1.00 -13.01
N VAL A 72 -6.67 0.13 -12.36
CA VAL A 72 -5.73 0.18 -11.24
C VAL A 72 -6.32 0.98 -10.08
N LEU A 73 -6.16 0.46 -8.87
CA LEU A 73 -6.35 1.20 -7.63
C LEU A 73 -5.03 1.18 -6.86
N ASP A 74 -4.50 2.35 -6.52
CA ASP A 74 -3.52 2.53 -5.46
C ASP A 74 -4.17 3.41 -4.39
N PHE A 75 -4.53 2.82 -3.26
CA PHE A 75 -5.16 3.51 -2.14
C PHE A 75 -4.41 3.19 -0.85
N CYS A 76 -3.99 4.22 -0.12
CA CYS A 76 -3.32 4.06 1.16
C CYS A 76 -3.71 5.17 2.13
N ILE A 77 -3.54 4.86 3.41
CA ILE A 77 -3.73 5.81 4.49
C ILE A 77 -2.49 5.80 5.38
N PHE A 78 -1.82 6.95 5.45
CA PHE A 78 -0.67 7.18 6.30
C PHE A 78 -1.10 7.91 7.57
N PRO A 79 -0.84 7.34 8.76
CA PRO A 79 -1.15 8.02 10.02
C PRO A 79 -0.19 9.18 10.30
N GLU A 80 -0.60 10.08 11.19
CA GLU A 80 0.32 11.02 11.83
C GLU A 80 1.35 10.28 12.70
N ALA A 81 2.55 10.85 12.88
CA ALA A 81 3.65 10.15 13.56
C ALA A 81 3.40 9.89 15.06
N GLU A 82 2.48 10.64 15.66
CA GLU A 82 2.01 10.49 17.03
C GLU A 82 1.11 9.25 17.20
N PHE A 83 0.71 8.59 16.11
CA PHE A 83 -0.09 7.36 16.15
C PHE A 83 0.67 6.26 15.42
N ASP A 84 1.11 5.24 16.15
CA ASP A 84 1.86 4.11 15.62
C ASP A 84 0.98 3.11 14.84
N LEU A 85 -0.02 3.60 14.13
CA LEU A 85 -0.96 2.78 13.37
C LEU A 85 -0.26 2.09 12.19
N PRO A 86 -0.72 0.90 11.79
CA PRO A 86 -0.38 0.33 10.48
C PRO A 86 -0.75 1.29 9.34
N ILE A 87 -0.04 1.19 8.22
CA ILE A 87 -0.38 1.87 6.97
C ILE A 87 -1.42 1.03 6.24
N PHE A 88 -2.64 1.54 6.07
CA PHE A 88 -3.63 0.88 5.21
C PHE A 88 -3.11 0.91 3.77
N CYS A 89 -3.12 -0.22 3.07
CA CYS A 89 -2.59 -0.34 1.71
C CYS A 89 -3.47 -1.24 0.84
N ALA A 90 -3.97 -0.71 -0.26
CA ALA A 90 -4.73 -1.42 -1.28
C ALA A 90 -4.16 -1.09 -2.66
N ASN A 91 -3.41 -2.02 -3.24
CA ASN A 91 -2.83 -1.95 -4.57
C ASN A 91 -3.46 -3.05 -5.44
N PHE A 92 -4.43 -2.67 -6.28
CA PHE A 92 -5.15 -3.59 -7.16
C PHE A 92 -4.85 -3.25 -8.61
N PHE A 93 -4.50 -4.27 -9.38
CA PHE A 93 -4.37 -4.21 -10.81
C PHE A 93 -5.29 -5.26 -11.42
N ALA A 94 -6.04 -4.89 -12.45
CA ALA A 94 -6.83 -5.83 -13.23
C ALA A 94 -6.66 -5.56 -14.74
N SER A 95 -6.44 -6.62 -15.49
CA SER A 95 -6.58 -6.70 -16.95
C SER A 95 -7.74 -7.63 -17.29
N PRO A 96 -8.09 -7.85 -18.58
CA PRO A 96 -9.09 -8.85 -18.96
C PRO A 96 -8.81 -10.28 -18.51
N THR A 97 -7.53 -10.62 -18.26
CA THR A 97 -7.10 -12.00 -18.01
C THR A 97 -6.50 -12.20 -16.62
N LEU A 98 -6.09 -11.14 -15.94
CA LEU A 98 -5.37 -11.25 -14.67
C LEU A 98 -5.72 -10.11 -13.72
N SER A 99 -6.04 -10.45 -12.48
CA SER A 99 -6.02 -9.54 -11.34
C SER A 99 -4.78 -9.83 -10.48
N ILE A 100 -4.08 -8.77 -10.05
CA ILE A 100 -2.98 -8.82 -9.09
C ILE A 100 -3.35 -7.88 -7.96
N VAL A 101 -3.47 -8.40 -6.74
CA VAL A 101 -3.94 -7.62 -5.60
C VAL A 101 -2.99 -7.73 -4.42
N VAL A 102 -2.75 -6.59 -3.77
CA VAL A 102 -2.20 -6.49 -2.42
C VAL A 102 -3.22 -5.68 -1.61
N LEU A 103 -3.86 -6.29 -0.61
CA LEU A 103 -4.63 -5.61 0.43
C LEU A 103 -3.99 -5.93 1.77
N ASP A 104 -3.61 -4.90 2.53
CA ASP A 104 -2.91 -5.09 3.79
C ASP A 104 -3.09 -3.91 4.74
N LEU A 105 -2.81 -4.17 6.01
CA LEU A 105 -2.50 -3.18 7.01
C LEU A 105 -0.99 -3.25 7.25
N ASN A 106 -0.19 -2.63 6.38
CA ASN A 106 1.28 -2.75 6.44
C ASN A 106 1.78 -2.28 7.82
N PRO A 107 2.59 -3.08 8.53
CA PRO A 107 3.05 -2.74 9.87
C PRO A 107 3.98 -1.53 9.79
N LEU A 108 3.80 -0.57 10.70
CA LEU A 108 4.66 0.62 10.75
C LEU A 108 6.08 0.21 11.14
N HIS A 109 6.18 -0.59 12.20
CA HIS A 109 7.42 -1.19 12.66
C HIS A 109 7.55 -2.61 12.11
N GLY A 110 8.78 -3.09 11.86
CA GLY A 110 9.00 -4.37 11.20
C GLY A 110 8.26 -5.54 11.86
N ALA A 111 7.37 -6.19 11.11
CA ALA A 111 6.51 -7.29 11.59
C ALA A 111 7.27 -8.50 12.17
N MET A 112 8.57 -8.59 11.88
CA MET A 112 9.39 -9.77 12.17
C MET A 112 10.29 -9.57 13.39
N THR A 113 10.40 -8.34 13.89
CA THR A 113 11.33 -7.97 14.96
C THR A 113 10.65 -7.45 16.23
N GLN A 114 9.35 -7.13 16.18
CA GLN A 114 8.62 -6.54 17.32
C GLN A 114 7.32 -7.28 17.61
N SER A 115 7.39 -8.31 18.47
CA SER A 115 6.23 -9.11 18.88
C SER A 115 5.10 -8.28 19.50
N GLU A 116 5.42 -7.21 20.24
CA GLU A 116 4.41 -6.36 20.89
C GLU A 116 3.52 -5.60 19.88
N HIS A 117 4.12 -5.04 18.82
CA HIS A 117 3.35 -4.35 17.77
C HIS A 117 2.48 -5.34 16.99
N MET A 118 2.98 -6.57 16.83
CA MET A 118 2.26 -7.66 16.19
C MET A 118 1.03 -8.10 16.99
N ASP A 119 1.22 -8.32 18.29
CA ASP A 119 0.14 -8.66 19.21
C ASP A 119 -0.91 -7.53 19.32
N LYS A 120 -0.45 -6.27 19.33
CA LYS A 120 -1.32 -5.08 19.43
C LYS A 120 -2.31 -4.98 18.27
N TYR A 121 -1.86 -5.18 17.03
CA TYR A 121 -2.67 -4.87 15.84
C TYR A 121 -3.19 -6.09 15.07
N TYR A 122 -2.51 -7.23 15.07
CA TYR A 122 -2.79 -8.28 14.08
C TYR A 122 -3.42 -9.54 14.64
N LYS A 123 -3.18 -9.86 15.93
CA LYS A 123 -3.65 -11.11 16.53
C LYS A 123 -5.17 -11.31 16.43
N LYS A 124 -5.94 -10.22 16.60
CA LYS A 124 -7.41 -10.24 16.50
C LYS A 124 -7.91 -10.32 15.06
N LEU A 125 -7.05 -10.10 14.07
CA LEU A 125 -7.38 -10.06 12.65
C LEU A 125 -7.08 -11.37 11.92
N LEU A 126 -6.42 -12.33 12.58
CA LEU A 126 -6.10 -13.62 11.97
C LEU A 126 -7.35 -14.37 11.47
N PRO A 127 -8.49 -14.40 12.19
CA PRO A 127 -9.71 -15.02 11.65
C PRO A 127 -10.22 -14.36 10.37
N LEU A 128 -10.15 -13.01 10.30
CA LEU A 128 -10.51 -12.25 9.09
C LEU A 128 -9.60 -12.63 7.92
N CYS A 129 -8.30 -12.75 8.17
CA CYS A 129 -7.34 -13.19 7.15
C CYS A 129 -7.65 -14.61 6.66
N GLN A 130 -7.96 -15.54 7.56
CA GLN A 130 -8.26 -16.93 7.20
C GLN A 130 -9.49 -17.01 6.29
N GLN A 131 -10.56 -16.27 6.60
CA GLN A 131 -11.76 -16.17 5.76
C GLN A 131 -11.42 -15.74 4.32
N TYR A 132 -10.56 -14.74 4.15
CA TYR A 132 -10.19 -14.26 2.82
C TYR A 132 -9.07 -15.06 2.14
N ALA A 133 -8.26 -15.82 2.87
CA ALA A 133 -7.22 -16.66 2.29
C ALA A 133 -7.81 -17.79 1.41
N GLU A 134 -8.99 -18.30 1.77
CA GLU A 134 -9.74 -19.26 0.94
C GLU A 134 -10.24 -18.62 -0.37
N LEU A 135 -10.71 -17.37 -0.29
CA LEU A 135 -11.21 -16.60 -1.44
C LEU A 135 -10.09 -15.99 -2.29
N PHE A 136 -8.90 -15.80 -1.76
CA PHE A 136 -7.77 -15.15 -2.41
C PHE A 136 -6.49 -15.94 -2.10
N PRO A 137 -6.24 -17.04 -2.82
CA PRO A 137 -5.07 -17.88 -2.58
C PRO A 137 -3.79 -17.09 -2.83
N TRP A 138 -2.72 -17.48 -2.15
CA TRP A 138 -1.42 -16.84 -2.24
C TRP A 138 -0.96 -16.68 -3.70
N GLY A 139 -0.53 -15.48 -4.09
CA GLY A 139 -0.20 -15.12 -5.47
C GLY A 139 1.10 -15.72 -6.03
N GLY A 140 1.68 -16.72 -5.37
CA GLY A 140 2.98 -17.31 -5.67
C GLY A 140 4.14 -16.37 -5.33
N LYS A 141 5.32 -16.64 -5.91
CA LYS A 141 6.55 -15.92 -5.56
C LYS A 141 6.41 -14.39 -5.64
N ILE A 142 6.94 -13.71 -4.63
CA ILE A 142 7.00 -12.26 -4.50
C ILE A 142 8.44 -11.79 -4.27
N THR A 143 8.71 -10.51 -4.55
CA THR A 143 10.01 -9.88 -4.25
C THR A 143 10.33 -10.07 -2.77
N PHE A 144 11.50 -10.65 -2.48
CA PHE A 144 11.88 -11.05 -1.13
C PHE A 144 11.80 -9.89 -0.14
N GLU A 145 12.34 -8.73 -0.52
CA GLU A 145 12.40 -7.54 0.31
C GLU A 145 11.02 -6.90 0.55
N SER A 146 10.03 -7.17 -0.30
CA SER A 146 8.65 -6.67 -0.09
C SER A 146 7.99 -7.28 1.14
N ILE A 147 8.36 -8.52 1.52
CA ILE A 147 7.82 -9.18 2.72
C ILE A 147 8.13 -8.39 3.99
N ARG A 148 9.23 -7.63 4.03
CA ARG A 148 9.62 -6.79 5.18
C ARG A 148 8.58 -5.70 5.51
N PHE A 149 7.64 -5.44 4.61
CA PHE A 149 6.59 -4.42 4.75
C PHE A 149 5.19 -5.02 4.79
N PHE A 150 5.06 -6.34 4.76
CA PHE A 150 3.76 -7.02 4.79
C PHE A 150 3.44 -7.51 6.19
N SER A 151 2.16 -7.48 6.52
CA SER A 151 1.66 -8.06 7.76
C SER A 151 1.27 -9.54 7.57
N PRO A 152 1.06 -10.30 8.66
CA PRO A 152 0.51 -11.64 8.60
C PRO A 152 -0.94 -11.71 8.14
N VAL A 153 -1.62 -10.57 7.96
CA VAL A 153 -2.97 -10.51 7.39
C VAL A 153 -2.98 -10.02 5.94
N VAL A 154 -1.82 -9.91 5.30
CA VAL A 154 -1.75 -9.50 3.89
C VAL A 154 -2.54 -10.46 2.99
N ILE A 155 -3.34 -9.88 2.09
CA ILE A 155 -3.90 -10.56 0.92
C ILE A 155 -3.02 -10.21 -0.27
N TRP A 156 -2.06 -11.08 -0.58
CA TRP A 156 -1.31 -11.07 -1.84
C TRP A 156 -1.85 -12.19 -2.72
N SER A 157 -2.53 -11.83 -3.81
CA SER A 157 -3.18 -12.83 -4.67
C SER A 157 -3.11 -12.46 -6.15
N LYS A 158 -3.11 -13.50 -6.99
CA LYS A 158 -3.25 -13.41 -8.44
C LYS A 158 -4.34 -14.37 -8.87
N PHE A 159 -5.31 -13.88 -9.65
CA PHE A 159 -6.46 -14.68 -10.06
C PHE A 159 -7.06 -14.17 -11.37
N SER A 160 -7.79 -15.04 -12.06
CA SER A 160 -8.58 -14.64 -13.23
C SER A 160 -9.73 -13.71 -12.79
N PRO A 161 -9.91 -12.54 -13.42
CA PRO A 161 -10.97 -11.60 -13.07
C PRO A 161 -12.36 -12.22 -13.26
N SER A 162 -13.24 -12.02 -12.28
CA SER A 162 -14.67 -12.29 -12.38
C SER A 162 -15.46 -11.33 -11.52
N LEU A 163 -16.76 -11.15 -11.81
CA LEU A 163 -17.62 -10.28 -11.00
C LEU A 163 -17.64 -10.75 -9.53
N TYR A 164 -17.81 -12.05 -9.30
CA TYR A 164 -17.74 -12.66 -7.97
C TYR A 164 -16.43 -12.32 -7.24
N ARG A 165 -15.27 -12.52 -7.89
CA ARG A 165 -13.97 -12.20 -7.27
C ARG A 165 -13.83 -10.72 -6.96
N HIS A 166 -14.34 -9.85 -7.82
CA HIS A 166 -14.30 -8.41 -7.62
C HIS A 166 -15.23 -7.94 -6.50
N GLU A 167 -16.42 -8.53 -6.36
CA GLU A 167 -17.32 -8.31 -5.23
C GLU A 167 -16.73 -8.83 -3.93
N SER A 168 -16.12 -10.02 -3.92
CA SER A 168 -15.37 -10.52 -2.76
C SER A 168 -14.22 -9.62 -2.37
N LEU A 169 -13.50 -9.03 -3.35
CA LEU A 169 -12.40 -8.10 -3.09
C LEU A 169 -12.92 -6.79 -2.51
N TYR A 170 -14.09 -6.35 -2.98
CA TYR A 170 -14.78 -5.19 -2.42
C TYR A 170 -15.18 -5.41 -0.96
N SER A 171 -15.75 -6.58 -0.63
CA SER A 171 -16.04 -6.96 0.76
C SER A 171 -14.78 -6.97 1.63
N ALA A 172 -13.69 -7.60 1.14
CA ALA A 172 -12.40 -7.62 1.84
C ALA A 172 -11.88 -6.21 2.11
N PHE A 173 -11.89 -5.35 1.09
CA PHE A 173 -11.47 -3.95 1.23
C PHE A 173 -12.29 -3.21 2.29
N MET A 174 -13.63 -3.35 2.26
CA MET A 174 -14.50 -2.69 3.22
C MET A 174 -14.23 -3.15 4.66
N GLU A 175 -14.05 -4.45 4.89
CA GLU A 175 -13.80 -5.00 6.22
C GLU A 175 -12.41 -4.61 6.75
N TYR A 176 -11.37 -4.68 5.92
CA TYR A 176 -10.03 -4.22 6.31
C TYR A 176 -10.02 -2.73 6.64
N LEU A 177 -10.76 -1.92 5.87
CA LEU A 177 -10.80 -0.48 6.08
C LEU A 177 -11.56 -0.12 7.37
N LYS A 178 -12.69 -0.78 7.65
CA LYS A 178 -13.43 -0.62 8.91
C LYS A 178 -12.56 -0.97 10.11
N VAL A 179 -11.88 -2.10 10.05
CA VAL A 179 -10.90 -2.52 11.08
C VAL A 179 -9.82 -1.46 11.28
N TRP A 180 -9.27 -0.92 10.20
CA TRP A 180 -8.25 0.13 10.31
C TRP A 180 -8.80 1.38 11.00
N PHE A 181 -10.02 1.81 10.68
CA PHE A 181 -10.66 2.94 11.36
C PHE A 181 -11.00 2.64 12.83
N GLU A 182 -11.37 1.41 13.18
CA GLU A 182 -11.52 1.01 14.59
C GLU A 182 -10.19 1.14 15.34
N MET A 183 -9.06 0.83 14.70
CA MET A 183 -7.73 1.09 15.28
C MET A 183 -7.47 2.58 15.46
N VAL A 184 -7.88 3.43 14.50
CA VAL A 184 -7.77 4.90 14.61
C VAL A 184 -8.57 5.44 15.79
N GLU A 185 -9.77 4.91 16.04
CA GLU A 185 -10.60 5.31 17.17
C GLU A 185 -9.96 4.92 18.50
N GLN A 186 -9.37 3.72 18.57
CA GLN A 186 -8.73 3.19 19.77
C GLN A 186 -7.30 3.70 19.99
N SER A 187 -6.68 4.35 18.99
CA SER A 187 -5.30 4.81 19.11
C SER A 187 -5.15 5.96 20.10
N VAL A 188 -4.16 5.82 20.98
CA VAL A 188 -3.75 6.85 21.93
C VAL A 188 -2.59 7.61 21.30
N GLU A 189 -2.63 8.94 21.41
CA GLU A 189 -1.57 9.81 20.94
C GLU A 189 -0.29 9.57 21.76
N GLU A 190 0.80 9.23 21.09
CA GLU A 190 2.12 9.15 21.71
C GLU A 190 2.61 10.56 22.07
N LYS A 191 3.19 10.68 23.27
CA LYS A 191 3.69 11.95 23.81
C LYS A 191 5.20 11.95 23.98
N ASP A 192 5.83 10.79 23.95
CA ASP A 192 7.28 10.64 23.98
C ASP A 192 7.90 11.05 22.64
N PRO A 193 8.70 12.13 22.59
CA PRO A 193 9.32 12.60 21.35
C PRO A 193 10.22 11.56 20.67
N GLU A 194 10.86 10.67 21.42
CA GLU A 194 11.74 9.64 20.84
C GLU A 194 10.92 8.60 20.10
N LYS A 195 9.78 8.17 20.66
CA LYS A 195 8.87 7.23 19.99
C LYS A 195 8.19 7.85 18.78
N ILE A 196 7.78 9.13 18.85
CA ILE A 196 7.23 9.86 17.70
C ILE A 196 8.29 9.92 16.58
N LEU A 197 9.56 10.17 16.93
CA LEU A 197 10.65 10.17 15.96
C LEU A 197 10.86 8.79 15.32
N LEU A 198 10.78 7.71 16.10
CA LEU A 198 10.86 6.34 15.58
C LEU A 198 9.71 6.02 14.63
N ASN A 199 8.47 6.39 14.97
CA ASN A 199 7.29 6.23 14.12
C ASN A 199 7.47 6.98 12.79
N ARG A 200 7.92 8.24 12.86
CA ARG A 200 8.22 9.07 11.68
C ARG A 200 9.31 8.44 10.81
N GLN A 201 10.39 7.95 11.41
CA GLN A 201 11.50 7.32 10.70
C GLN A 201 11.07 6.01 10.02
N ALA A 202 10.20 5.23 10.67
CA ALA A 202 9.65 3.99 10.13
C ALA A 202 8.74 4.27 8.92
N GLN A 203 7.86 5.28 9.03
CA GLN A 203 7.05 5.72 7.89
C GLN A 203 7.92 6.24 6.74
N HIS A 204 8.94 7.05 7.04
CA HIS A 204 9.88 7.55 6.03
C HIS A 204 10.65 6.42 5.33
N ARG A 205 11.06 5.37 6.06
CA ARG A 205 11.68 4.16 5.48
C ARG A 205 10.72 3.45 4.51
N TYR A 206 9.45 3.30 4.87
CA TYR A 206 8.42 2.72 4.00
C TYR A 206 8.25 3.54 2.71
N LEU A 207 8.07 4.86 2.84
CA LEU A 207 7.90 5.76 1.69
C LEU A 207 9.12 5.74 0.77
N THR A 208 10.33 5.73 1.35
CA THR A 208 11.59 5.64 0.61
C THR A 208 11.67 4.33 -0.19
N TRP A 209 11.30 3.20 0.42
CA TRP A 209 11.25 1.91 -0.26
C TRP A 209 10.28 1.92 -1.44
N ARG A 210 9.03 2.36 -1.20
CA ARG A 210 7.99 2.37 -2.22
C ARG A 210 8.34 3.34 -3.36
N THR A 211 8.82 4.54 -3.07
CA THR A 211 9.25 5.52 -4.09
C THR A 211 10.26 4.92 -5.07
N GLU A 212 11.23 4.16 -4.56
CA GLU A 212 12.30 3.58 -5.40
C GLU A 212 11.90 2.26 -6.09
N LYS A 213 11.11 1.40 -5.42
CA LYS A 213 10.92 -0.01 -5.83
C LYS A 213 9.48 -0.38 -6.18
N ASP A 214 8.54 0.57 -6.17
CA ASP A 214 7.13 0.29 -6.46
C ASP A 214 6.93 -0.39 -7.82
N PRO A 215 6.17 -1.51 -7.87
CA PRO A 215 6.02 -2.27 -9.09
C PRO A 215 5.21 -1.58 -10.18
N GLY A 216 4.40 -0.57 -9.83
CA GLY A 216 3.56 0.22 -10.73
C GLY A 216 4.28 1.36 -11.44
N TYR A 217 5.46 1.78 -10.98
CA TYR A 217 6.21 2.89 -11.58
C TYR A 217 6.45 2.74 -13.10
N PRO A 218 6.86 1.57 -13.64
CA PRO A 218 7.04 1.41 -15.08
C PRO A 218 5.75 1.66 -15.89
N THR A 219 4.59 1.32 -15.34
CA THR A 219 3.28 1.58 -15.95
C THR A 219 2.99 3.07 -15.97
N LEU A 220 3.20 3.78 -14.86
CA LEU A 220 3.05 5.24 -14.79
C LEU A 220 3.98 5.93 -15.80
N ARG A 221 5.26 5.58 -15.82
CA ARG A 221 6.23 6.11 -16.78
C ARG A 221 5.79 5.93 -18.23
N LYS A 222 5.21 4.77 -18.57
CA LYS A 222 4.68 4.51 -19.91
C LYS A 222 3.47 5.41 -20.24
N LEU A 223 2.55 5.56 -19.29
CA LEU A 223 1.31 6.32 -19.48
C LEU A 223 1.53 7.84 -19.55
N ILE A 224 2.31 8.39 -18.62
CA ILE A 224 2.41 9.85 -18.41
C ILE A 224 3.83 10.42 -18.58
N GLY A 225 4.83 9.56 -18.87
CA GLY A 225 6.22 9.97 -19.07
C GLY A 225 7.03 10.05 -17.77
N GLU A 226 8.36 10.01 -17.90
CA GLU A 226 9.30 9.94 -16.77
C GLU A 226 9.14 11.09 -15.77
N SER A 227 9.17 12.35 -16.25
CA SER A 227 9.15 13.51 -15.36
C SER A 227 7.87 13.58 -14.54
N LEU A 228 6.71 13.39 -15.17
CA LEU A 228 5.42 13.46 -14.48
C LEU A 228 5.16 12.22 -13.61
N ALA A 229 5.62 11.04 -14.04
CA ALA A 229 5.52 9.83 -13.23
C ALA A 229 6.35 9.95 -11.94
N ARG A 230 7.58 10.47 -12.02
CA ARG A 230 8.44 10.69 -10.87
C ARG A 230 7.81 11.67 -9.88
N ASP A 231 7.33 12.80 -10.38
CA ASP A 231 6.68 13.83 -9.56
C ASP A 231 5.37 13.32 -8.92
N LEU A 232 4.55 12.56 -9.66
CA LEU A 232 3.36 11.90 -9.09
C LEU A 232 3.74 10.89 -7.98
N VAL A 233 4.83 10.14 -8.16
CA VAL A 233 5.29 9.17 -7.14
C VAL A 233 5.79 9.89 -5.88
N GLU A 234 6.70 10.85 -6.03
CA GLU A 234 7.38 11.52 -4.91
C GLU A 234 6.48 12.55 -4.21
N SER A 235 5.72 13.33 -4.97
CA SER A 235 4.92 14.47 -4.47
C SER A 235 3.47 14.10 -4.14
N PHE A 236 3.01 12.88 -4.48
CA PHE A 236 1.62 12.48 -4.24
C PHE A 236 1.47 11.07 -3.68
N LEU A 237 1.90 10.02 -4.39
CA LEU A 237 1.68 8.62 -3.95
C LEU A 237 2.42 8.29 -2.65
N PHE A 238 3.64 8.82 -2.53
CA PHE A 238 4.51 8.67 -1.36
C PHE A 238 4.93 10.03 -0.79
N ASP A 239 4.00 11.00 -0.84
CA ASP A 239 4.13 12.29 -0.16
C ASP A 239 4.60 12.07 1.29
N GLY A 240 5.66 12.78 1.68
CA GLY A 240 6.40 12.57 2.92
C GLY A 240 7.83 12.09 2.72
N VAL A 241 8.16 11.46 1.58
CA VAL A 241 9.53 10.96 1.31
C VAL A 241 10.59 12.06 1.35
N ASN A 242 10.24 13.30 1.02
CA ASN A 242 11.20 14.42 0.95
C ASN A 242 11.27 15.27 2.22
N TYR A 243 10.38 15.07 3.21
CA TYR A 243 10.29 15.96 4.37
C TYR A 243 10.09 15.25 5.73
N LEU A 244 9.73 13.96 5.76
CA LEU A 244 9.64 13.20 7.02
C LEU A 244 11.02 12.76 7.54
N GLY A 245 12.05 12.74 6.69
CA GLY A 245 13.42 12.41 7.05
C GLY A 245 14.42 12.83 5.98
N SER A 246 15.71 12.62 6.28
CA SER A 246 16.83 12.98 5.40
C SER A 246 17.65 11.78 4.91
N LYS A 247 17.39 10.58 5.46
CA LYS A 247 18.03 9.34 5.03
C LYS A 247 17.63 8.99 3.59
N ARG A 248 18.59 8.69 2.74
CA ARG A 248 18.37 8.25 1.36
C ARG A 248 18.08 6.76 1.30
N PHE A 249 17.68 6.27 0.12
CA PHE A 249 17.40 4.86 -0.11
C PHE A 249 18.53 3.92 0.36
N LEU A 250 19.78 4.20 -0.02
CA LEU A 250 20.93 3.38 0.37
C LEU A 250 21.34 3.52 1.85
N ASP A 251 20.79 4.48 2.58
CA ASP A 251 20.99 4.59 4.04
C ASP A 251 20.05 3.64 4.80
N TYR A 252 18.91 3.27 4.19
CA TYR A 252 17.98 2.29 4.74
C TYR A 252 18.18 0.87 4.18
N PHE A 253 18.62 0.76 2.93
CA PHE A 253 18.75 -0.49 2.18
C PHE A 253 20.16 -0.60 1.57
N PRO A 254 21.22 -0.68 2.41
CA PRO A 254 22.60 -0.72 1.94
C PRO A 254 22.90 -1.91 1.03
N GLU A 255 22.14 -3.00 1.12
CA GLU A 255 22.25 -4.19 0.26
C GLU A 255 21.99 -3.88 -1.24
N TYR A 256 21.37 -2.75 -1.57
CA TYR A 256 21.19 -2.29 -2.94
C TYR A 256 22.36 -1.47 -3.49
N ARG A 257 23.43 -1.27 -2.72
CA ARG A 257 24.58 -0.46 -3.17
C ARG A 257 25.39 -1.23 -4.21
N CYS A 258 25.52 -0.65 -5.41
CA CYS A 258 26.46 -1.09 -6.43
C CYS A 258 27.90 -0.72 -6.05
N SER A 259 28.88 -1.36 -6.69
CA SER A 259 30.32 -1.09 -6.46
C SER A 259 30.73 0.36 -6.78
N ASP A 260 30.01 1.04 -7.67
CA ASP A 260 30.20 2.45 -8.01
C ASP A 260 29.48 3.43 -7.06
N GLY A 261 28.83 2.91 -6.02
CA GLY A 261 28.08 3.69 -5.03
C GLY A 261 26.64 4.05 -5.45
N THR A 262 26.21 3.66 -6.66
CA THR A 262 24.84 3.89 -7.15
C THR A 262 23.86 2.86 -6.59
N THR A 263 22.56 3.11 -6.78
CA THR A 263 21.49 2.17 -6.40
C THR A 263 21.30 1.12 -7.49
N ASN A 264 21.33 -0.16 -7.10
CA ASN A 264 21.01 -1.29 -7.97
C ASN A 264 19.58 -1.15 -8.52
N GLN A 265 19.47 -1.11 -9.84
CA GLN A 265 18.21 -0.89 -10.56
C GLN A 265 17.28 -2.11 -10.56
N ARG A 266 17.77 -3.29 -10.13
CA ARG A 266 16.90 -4.46 -9.93
C ARG A 266 15.86 -4.13 -8.86
N ARG A 267 14.65 -4.69 -9.03
CA ARG A 267 13.60 -4.59 -8.02
C ARG A 267 13.95 -5.34 -6.74
N SER A 268 14.74 -6.41 -6.87
CA SER A 268 15.15 -7.30 -5.81
C SER A 268 16.61 -7.67 -6.00
N VAL A 269 17.39 -7.59 -4.93
CA VAL A 269 18.78 -8.07 -4.88
C VAL A 269 18.80 -9.58 -4.70
N VAL A 270 17.89 -10.11 -3.87
CA VAL A 270 17.77 -11.55 -3.59
C VAL A 270 17.01 -12.31 -4.68
N GLY A 271 16.00 -11.67 -5.26
CA GLY A 271 15.07 -12.27 -6.22
C GLY A 271 13.67 -12.51 -5.65
N LYS A 272 12.85 -13.27 -6.38
CA LYS A 272 11.52 -13.64 -5.91
C LYS A 272 11.57 -14.92 -5.09
N SER A 273 10.96 -14.92 -3.91
CA SER A 273 10.85 -16.06 -2.99
C SER A 273 9.39 -16.26 -2.54
N PHE A 274 9.16 -17.15 -1.58
CA PHE A 274 7.85 -17.42 -0.95
C PHE A 274 6.80 -17.92 -1.95
N GLU A 275 7.01 -19.13 -2.48
CA GLU A 275 6.02 -19.81 -3.33
C GLU A 275 4.70 -20.04 -2.59
N SER A 276 4.76 -20.31 -1.29
CA SER A 276 3.64 -20.39 -0.37
C SER A 276 3.59 -19.19 0.57
N ARG A 277 2.44 -18.99 1.23
CA ARG A 277 2.25 -17.95 2.25
C ARG A 277 3.30 -18.14 3.37
N PRO A 278 4.12 -17.12 3.69
CA PRO A 278 5.20 -17.28 4.66
C PRO A 278 4.79 -17.00 6.11
N TRP A 279 3.50 -17.08 6.43
CA TRP A 279 2.96 -17.00 7.80
C TRP A 279 2.09 -18.20 8.08
N ASP A 280 2.19 -18.75 9.30
CA ASP A 280 1.28 -19.79 9.80
C ASP A 280 -0.09 -19.21 10.19
N GLU A 281 -1.02 -20.08 10.60
CA GLU A 281 -2.38 -19.69 11.03
C GLU A 281 -2.40 -18.77 12.27
N ARG A 282 -1.31 -18.75 13.04
CA ARG A 282 -1.12 -17.90 14.22
C ARG A 282 -0.43 -16.58 13.87
N GLY A 283 -0.12 -16.34 12.60
CA GLY A 283 0.57 -15.16 12.12
C GLY A 283 2.07 -15.16 12.38
N ASN A 284 2.67 -16.29 12.79
CA ASN A 284 4.12 -16.39 12.94
C ASN A 284 4.76 -16.52 11.57
N PHE A 285 5.87 -15.81 11.36
CA PHE A 285 6.64 -15.94 10.13
C PHE A 285 7.33 -17.30 10.05
N ILE A 286 7.13 -18.03 8.95
CA ILE A 286 7.68 -19.36 8.69
C ILE A 286 8.48 -19.41 7.37
N GLY A 287 8.82 -18.25 6.81
CA GLY A 287 9.49 -18.12 5.51
C GLY A 287 10.99 -18.41 5.50
N GLY A 288 11.59 -18.85 6.62
CA GLY A 288 13.03 -18.99 6.81
C GLY A 288 13.70 -17.70 7.30
N ASP A 289 15.01 -17.74 7.55
CA ASP A 289 15.74 -16.56 8.03
C ASP A 289 15.88 -15.50 6.92
N LEU A 290 15.48 -14.28 7.26
CA LEU A 290 15.69 -13.08 6.45
C LEU A 290 16.89 -12.35 7.06
N GLU A 291 18.10 -12.72 6.68
CA GLU A 291 19.28 -11.88 6.97
C GLU A 291 19.14 -10.47 6.37
#